data_AF-A0A942S4G3-F1
#
_entry.id   AF-A0A942S4G3-F1
#
_cell.length_a   1.000
_cell.length_b   1.000
_cell.length_c   1.000
_cell.angle_alpha   90.00
_cell.angle_beta   90.00
_cell.angle_gamma   90.00
#
_symmetry.space_group_name_H-M   'P 1'
#
loop_
_entity.id
_entity.type
_entity.pdbx_description
1 polymer ?
#
loop_
_entity_poly.entity_id
_entity_poly.type
_entity_poly.pdbx_seq_one_letter_code
_entity_poly.pdbx_strand_id
1 'polypeptide(L)'
;MSFEYIRYSYLTGRPMIRLSAILLCIITLLGCSDRESVKFVGTKTNDGYFFDALQCSQSSMLHQSVKVPTAGSFSVVEVPLGCDANAFIACMAHAGRPVACADPTEYINVSKACLQEARGATNQDDAYSLCIKRSRIKVDVLDE
;
A
#
# COMPACT_ATOMS: atom_id res chain seq x y z
N MET A 1 13.03 65.06 35.11
CA MET A 1 12.08 64.96 33.97
C MET A 1 10.99 63.99 34.38
N SER A 2 9.76 64.49 34.46
CA SER A 2 8.41 63.87 34.31
C SER A 2 8.23 62.39 34.72
N PHE A 3 7.47 62.08 35.78
CA PHE A 3 5.99 61.94 35.88
C PHE A 3 5.45 60.53 35.48
N GLU A 4 4.92 59.85 36.51
CA GLU A 4 3.65 59.10 36.56
C GLU A 4 3.44 57.70 35.90
N TYR A 5 2.92 56.80 36.76
CA TYR A 5 1.78 55.86 36.56
C TYR A 5 2.01 54.64 35.61
N ILE A 6 1.48 53.41 35.80
CA ILE A 6 0.16 52.92 36.26
C ILE A 6 0.32 51.47 36.81
N ARG A 7 -0.55 51.13 37.77
CA ARG A 7 -1.07 49.80 38.19
C ARG A 7 -1.06 48.69 37.11
N TYR A 8 -0.99 47.42 37.53
CA TYR A 8 -2.12 46.46 37.44
C TYR A 8 -1.78 45.16 38.19
N SER A 9 -2.52 44.92 39.27
CA SER A 9 -2.66 43.61 39.90
C SER A 9 -3.45 42.70 38.96
N TYR A 10 -2.93 41.52 38.60
CA TYR A 10 -3.78 40.41 38.20
C TYR A 10 -3.26 39.08 38.76
N LEU A 11 -4.12 38.55 39.63
CA LEU A 11 -4.20 37.17 40.06
C LEU A 11 -4.09 36.20 38.88
N THR A 12 -3.10 35.31 38.92
CA THR A 12 -3.14 34.02 38.21
C THR A 12 -2.71 32.97 39.25
N GLY A 13 -3.61 32.48 40.09
CA GLY A 13 -4.68 31.62 39.63
C GLY A 13 -4.05 30.39 39.01
N ARG A 14 -3.53 29.47 39.84
CA ARG A 14 -3.02 28.16 39.40
C ARG A 14 -4.12 27.46 38.59
N PRO A 15 -3.94 27.14 37.31
CA PRO A 15 -4.54 25.93 36.80
C PRO A 15 -3.58 24.81 37.18
N MET A 16 -3.98 24.04 38.19
CA MET A 16 -3.43 22.72 38.45
C MET A 16 -3.84 21.83 37.26
N ILE A 17 -3.22 22.07 36.10
CA ILE A 17 -3.41 21.26 34.90
C ILE A 17 -2.81 19.92 35.27
N ARG A 18 -3.71 19.00 35.59
CA ARG A 18 -3.42 17.62 35.97
C ARG A 18 -2.42 17.06 34.97
N LEU A 19 -1.15 16.96 35.38
CA LEU A 19 -0.09 16.24 34.65
C LEU A 19 -0.55 14.82 34.26
N SER A 20 -1.53 14.27 34.99
CA SER A 20 -2.24 13.03 34.69
C SER A 20 -3.01 13.01 33.36
N ALA A 21 -3.53 14.14 32.85
CA ALA A 21 -4.25 14.18 31.59
C ALA A 21 -3.31 14.14 30.36
N ILE A 22 -2.12 14.74 30.49
CA ILE A 22 -1.12 14.75 29.41
C ILE A 22 -0.50 13.36 29.26
N LEU A 23 -0.28 12.64 30.38
CA LEU A 23 0.25 11.27 30.35
C LEU A 23 -0.72 10.30 29.65
N LEU A 24 -2.03 10.48 29.82
CA LEU A 24 -3.06 9.65 29.19
C LEU A 24 -3.12 9.85 27.67
N CYS A 25 -2.90 11.07 27.16
CA CYS A 25 -2.88 11.33 25.72
C CYS A 25 -1.68 10.69 25.00
N ILE A 26 -0.53 10.55 25.67
CA ILE A 26 0.66 9.92 25.09
C ILE A 26 0.45 8.40 24.96
N ILE A 27 -0.24 7.78 25.92
CA ILE A 27 -0.50 6.34 25.91
C ILE A 27 -1.52 5.95 24.82
N THR A 28 -2.52 6.81 24.54
CA THR A 28 -3.50 6.53 23.47
C THR A 28 -2.94 6.69 22.06
N LEU A 29 -1.85 7.44 21.87
CA LEU A 29 -1.18 7.56 20.57
C LEU A 29 -0.20 6.42 20.27
N LEU A 30 0.11 5.57 21.25
CA LEU A 30 0.89 4.34 21.07
C LEU A 30 0.02 3.11 20.72
N GLY A 31 -1.31 3.28 20.67
CA GLY A 31 -2.28 2.19 20.45
C GLY A 31 -2.54 1.77 18.99
N CYS A 32 -1.87 2.38 18.00
CA CYS A 32 -1.89 1.95 16.59
C CYS A 32 -0.48 1.66 16.06
N SER A 33 0.39 1.13 16.92
CA SER A 33 1.67 0.56 16.47
C SER A 33 1.79 -0.88 16.93
N ASP A 34 0.85 -1.73 16.48
CA ASP A 34 1.20 -3.10 16.11
C ASP A 34 2.05 -3.04 14.83
N ARG A 35 3.23 -2.43 14.93
CA ARG A 35 4.36 -2.91 14.18
C ARG A 35 4.91 -4.03 15.04
N GLU A 36 4.32 -5.21 14.91
CA GLU A 36 5.11 -6.42 15.09
C GLU A 36 6.36 -6.21 14.25
N SER A 37 7.48 -5.98 14.93
CA SER A 37 8.79 -6.11 14.35
C SER A 37 8.94 -7.60 14.05
N VAL A 38 8.36 -8.03 12.93
CA VAL A 38 8.69 -9.30 12.30
C VAL A 38 10.16 -9.17 11.98
N LYS A 39 10.99 -9.79 12.82
CA LYS A 39 12.35 -10.13 12.44
C LYS A 39 12.20 -10.98 11.17
N PHE A 40 12.44 -10.39 10.01
CA PHE A 40 12.65 -11.11 8.77
C PHE A 40 13.97 -11.88 8.90
N VAL A 41 13.91 -12.98 9.63
CA VAL A 41 14.90 -14.04 9.61
C VAL A 41 14.12 -15.28 9.22
N GLY A 42 13.90 -15.42 7.92
CA GLY A 42 13.16 -16.54 7.37
C GLY A 42 13.34 -16.50 5.87
N THR A 43 13.97 -17.54 5.33
CA THR A 43 13.93 -17.94 3.92
C THR A 43 12.73 -17.31 3.19
N LYS A 44 12.96 -16.44 2.20
CA LYS A 44 11.91 -15.78 1.38
C LYS A 44 10.95 -16.85 0.83
N THR A 45 9.90 -17.18 1.58
CA THR A 45 8.89 -18.11 1.11
C THR A 45 8.09 -17.38 0.04
N ASN A 46 7.71 -18.10 -1.02
CA ASN A 46 6.87 -17.50 -2.07
C ASN A 46 5.44 -17.24 -1.55
N ASP A 47 5.13 -17.61 -0.31
CA ASP A 47 3.81 -17.50 0.31
C ASP A 47 3.20 -16.12 0.08
N GLY A 48 2.00 -16.11 -0.48
CA GLY A 48 1.23 -14.90 -0.79
C GLY A 48 1.70 -14.13 -2.03
N TYR A 49 2.76 -14.55 -2.73
CA TYR A 49 3.27 -13.83 -3.90
C TYR A 49 2.25 -13.79 -5.04
N PHE A 50 1.53 -14.89 -5.28
CA PHE A 50 0.44 -14.91 -6.26
C PHE A 50 -0.69 -13.97 -5.84
N PHE A 51 -1.06 -13.98 -4.56
CA PHE A 51 -2.16 -13.15 -4.05
C PHE A 51 -1.82 -11.66 -4.14
N ASP A 52 -0.62 -11.26 -3.71
CA ASP A 52 -0.14 -9.88 -3.80
C ASP A 52 -0.10 -9.41 -5.25
N ALA A 53 0.44 -10.24 -6.16
CA ALA A 53 0.44 -9.94 -7.59
C ALA A 53 -0.96 -9.78 -8.18
N LEU A 54 -1.91 -10.62 -7.76
CA LEU A 54 -3.30 -10.52 -8.19
C LEU A 54 -3.95 -9.23 -7.69
N GLN A 55 -3.77 -8.91 -6.40
CA GLN A 55 -4.33 -7.71 -5.78
C GLN A 55 -3.72 -6.43 -6.38
N CYS A 56 -2.41 -6.41 -6.61
CA CYS A 56 -1.73 -5.30 -7.27
C CYS A 56 -2.18 -5.14 -8.73
N SER A 57 -2.39 -6.24 -9.46
CA SER A 57 -2.93 -6.20 -10.82
C SER A 57 -4.35 -5.62 -10.87
N GLN A 58 -5.19 -5.99 -9.90
CA GLN A 58 -6.56 -5.48 -9.80
C GLN A 58 -6.61 -4.00 -9.39
N SER A 59 -5.81 -3.60 -8.40
CA SER A 59 -5.79 -2.21 -7.90
C SER A 59 -5.15 -1.22 -8.87
N SER A 60 -4.22 -1.68 -9.71
CA SER A 60 -3.62 -0.86 -10.77
C SER A 60 -4.48 -0.75 -12.05
N MET A 61 -5.65 -1.39 -12.08
CA MET A 61 -6.49 -1.44 -13.27
C MET A 61 -7.21 -0.10 -13.49
N LEU A 62 -7.01 0.46 -14.68
CA LEU A 62 -7.68 1.68 -15.12
C LEU A 62 -9.06 1.32 -15.64
N HIS A 63 -10.08 2.03 -15.18
CA HIS A 63 -11.47 1.81 -15.56
C HIS A 63 -12.05 3.04 -16.25
N GLN A 64 -12.96 2.82 -17.20
CA GLN A 64 -13.79 3.85 -17.78
C GLN A 64 -15.26 3.56 -17.51
N SER A 65 -15.97 4.58 -17.04
CA SER A 65 -17.42 4.51 -16.86
C SER A 65 -18.13 4.67 -18.21
N VAL A 66 -18.85 3.64 -18.63
CA VAL A 66 -19.64 3.63 -19.86
C VAL A 66 -21.13 3.56 -19.50
N LYS A 67 -21.95 4.40 -20.14
CA LYS A 67 -23.41 4.33 -20.01
C LYS A 67 -23.95 3.31 -20.98
N VAL A 68 -24.56 2.25 -20.46
CA VAL A 68 -25.22 1.21 -21.25
C VAL A 68 -26.74 1.33 -21.12
N PRO A 69 -27.50 1.24 -22.24
CA PRO A 69 -28.95 1.19 -22.19
C PRO A 69 -29.42 -0.08 -21.49
N THR A 70 -30.38 0.06 -20.58
CA THR A 70 -31.12 -1.06 -19.96
C THR A 70 -32.62 -0.84 -20.18
N ALA A 71 -33.47 -1.83 -19.89
CA ALA A 71 -34.90 -1.74 -20.14
C ALA A 71 -35.52 -0.52 -19.42
N GLY A 72 -35.74 0.57 -20.15
CA GLY A 72 -36.31 1.82 -19.66
C GLY A 72 -35.34 2.79 -18.97
N SER A 73 -34.02 2.53 -18.95
CA SER A 73 -33.05 3.43 -18.29
C SER A 73 -31.61 3.31 -18.83
N PHE A 74 -30.66 3.97 -18.17
CA PHE A 74 -29.23 3.81 -18.41
C PHE A 74 -28.53 3.33 -17.14
N SER A 75 -27.70 2.30 -17.26
CA SER A 75 -26.80 1.88 -16.19
C SER A 75 -25.38 2.35 -16.49
N VAL A 76 -24.64 2.74 -15.47
CA VAL A 76 -23.20 3.01 -15.59
C VAL A 76 -22.45 1.74 -15.25
N VAL A 77 -21.62 1.26 -16.18
CA VAL A 77 -20.74 0.11 -15.97
C VAL A 77 -19.29 0.56 -16.08
N GLU A 78 -18.42 -0.03 -15.26
CA GLU A 78 -16.98 0.20 -15.33
C GLU A 78 -16.34 -0.84 -16.24
N VAL A 79 -15.64 -0.38 -17.27
CA VAL A 79 -14.95 -1.23 -18.24
C VAL A 79 -13.44 -1.06 -18.05
N PRO A 80 -12.66 -2.14 -17.90
CA PRO A 80 -11.22 -2.04 -17.78
C PRO A 80 -10.59 -1.57 -19.11
N LEU A 81 -9.79 -0.51 -19.07
CA LEU A 81 -9.06 0.04 -20.21
C LEU A 81 -7.63 -0.49 -20.33
N GLY A 82 -7.05 -0.90 -19.20
CA GLY A 82 -5.66 -1.27 -19.11
C GLY A 82 -5.22 -1.31 -17.65
N CYS A 83 -3.91 -1.39 -17.44
CA CYS A 83 -3.35 -1.26 -16.10
C CYS A 83 -2.27 -0.18 -16.11
N ASP A 84 -2.22 0.61 -15.04
CA ASP A 84 -1.12 1.51 -14.76
C ASP A 84 0.07 0.70 -14.26
N ALA A 85 1.09 0.58 -15.12
CA ALA A 85 2.29 -0.18 -14.82
C ALA A 85 3.08 0.37 -13.61
N ASN A 86 3.06 1.69 -13.40
CA ASN A 86 3.76 2.31 -12.27
C ASN A 86 3.00 2.07 -10.97
N ALA A 87 1.66 2.13 -10.99
CA ALA A 87 0.84 1.78 -9.84
C ALA A 87 1.01 0.31 -9.45
N PHE A 88 1.09 -0.59 -10.44
CA PHE A 88 1.37 -2.00 -10.20
C PHE A 88 2.74 -2.21 -9.53
N ILE A 89 3.79 -1.59 -10.07
CA ILE A 89 5.15 -1.64 -9.50
C ILE A 89 5.17 -1.15 -8.05
N ALA A 90 4.56 0.01 -7.79
CA ALA A 90 4.54 0.60 -6.46
C ALA A 90 3.82 -0.32 -5.46
N CYS A 91 2.73 -0.96 -5.87
CA CYS A 91 2.02 -1.93 -5.06
C CYS A 91 2.88 -3.17 -4.76
N MET A 92 3.55 -3.74 -5.77
CA MET A 92 4.43 -4.91 -5.58
C MET A 92 5.61 -4.60 -4.66
N ALA A 93 6.23 -3.42 -4.82
CA ALA A 93 7.28 -2.95 -3.91
C ALA A 93 6.76 -2.79 -2.48
N HIS A 94 5.55 -2.22 -2.31
CA HIS A 94 4.93 -2.05 -1.01
C HIS A 94 4.62 -3.40 -0.33
N ALA A 95 4.24 -4.42 -1.12
CA ALA A 95 4.07 -5.79 -0.66
C ALA A 95 5.40 -6.53 -0.40
N GLY A 96 6.55 -5.86 -0.53
CA GLY A 96 7.88 -6.46 -0.32
C GLY A 96 8.27 -7.47 -1.40
N ARG A 97 7.63 -7.42 -2.57
CA ARG A 97 7.90 -8.35 -3.67
C ARG A 97 8.97 -7.80 -4.62
N PRO A 98 9.77 -8.67 -5.27
CA PRO A 98 10.77 -8.24 -6.24
C PRO A 98 10.13 -7.49 -7.40
N VAL A 99 10.69 -6.32 -7.73
CA VAL A 99 10.21 -5.46 -8.81
C VAL A 99 11.22 -5.45 -9.94
N ALA A 100 10.74 -5.47 -11.18
CA ALA A 100 11.60 -5.38 -12.35
C ALA A 100 12.26 -4.00 -12.48
N CYS A 101 13.56 -3.98 -12.76
CA CYS A 101 14.31 -2.79 -13.18
C CYS A 101 14.20 -2.52 -14.69
N ALA A 102 13.45 -3.37 -15.39
CA ALA A 102 13.13 -3.25 -16.81
C ALA A 102 11.96 -2.27 -17.04
N ASP A 103 11.45 -2.26 -18.27
CA ASP A 103 10.26 -1.49 -18.64
C ASP A 103 9.05 -1.89 -17.76
N PRO A 104 8.39 -0.93 -17.09
CA PRO A 104 7.19 -1.18 -16.30
C PRO A 104 6.10 -1.93 -17.06
N THR A 105 5.94 -1.62 -18.35
CA THR A 105 4.91 -2.24 -19.20
C THR A 105 5.23 -3.70 -19.46
N GLU A 106 6.50 -4.04 -19.68
CA GLU A 106 6.97 -5.42 -19.80
C GLU A 106 6.70 -6.21 -18.52
N TYR A 107 7.03 -5.63 -17.36
CA TYR A 107 6.84 -6.30 -16.07
C TYR A 107 5.38 -6.66 -15.81
N ILE A 108 4.44 -5.74 -16.03
CA ILE A 108 3.02 -6.01 -15.81
C ILE A 108 2.46 -7.03 -16.81
N ASN A 109 2.92 -7.02 -18.06
CA ASN A 109 2.50 -7.99 -19.07
C ASN A 109 2.97 -9.41 -18.71
N VAL A 110 4.23 -9.54 -18.31
CA VAL A 110 4.80 -10.79 -17.80
C VAL A 110 4.04 -11.24 -16.55
N SER A 111 3.82 -10.35 -15.59
CA SER A 111 3.05 -10.65 -14.37
C SER A 111 1.65 -11.18 -14.70
N LYS A 112 0.93 -10.55 -15.63
CA LYS A 112 -0.39 -11.02 -16.08
C LYS A 112 -0.33 -12.42 -16.69
N ALA A 113 0.66 -12.70 -17.54
CA ALA A 113 0.84 -14.03 -18.11
C ALA A 113 1.12 -15.07 -17.02
N CYS A 114 1.99 -14.75 -16.06
CA CYS A 114 2.32 -15.62 -14.94
C CYS A 114 1.14 -15.84 -13.98
N LEU A 115 0.30 -14.82 -13.75
CA LEU A 115 -0.95 -14.97 -13.01
C LEU A 115 -1.90 -15.95 -13.70
N GLN A 116 -1.97 -15.96 -15.04
CA GLN A 116 -2.78 -16.94 -15.77
C GLN A 116 -2.20 -18.35 -15.65
N GLU A 117 -0.88 -18.52 -15.80
CA GLU A 117 -0.20 -19.82 -15.66
C GLU A 117 -0.40 -20.41 -14.25
N ALA A 118 -0.32 -19.57 -13.21
CA ALA A 118 -0.39 -20.02 -11.83
C ALA A 118 -1.80 -20.38 -11.33
N ARG A 119 -2.88 -19.87 -11.96
CA ARG A 119 -4.27 -20.08 -11.50
C ARG A 119 -4.67 -21.55 -11.33
N GLY A 120 -4.15 -22.43 -12.18
CA GLY A 120 -4.45 -23.86 -12.16
C GLY A 120 -3.45 -24.72 -11.37
N ALA A 121 -2.43 -24.12 -10.76
CA ALA A 121 -1.36 -24.86 -10.09
C ALA A 121 -1.77 -25.28 -8.68
N THR A 122 -1.25 -26.43 -8.24
CA THR A 122 -1.42 -26.92 -6.85
C THR A 122 -0.81 -25.97 -5.82
N ASN A 123 0.31 -25.32 -6.17
CA ASN A 123 0.88 -24.21 -5.42
C ASN A 123 1.00 -22.99 -6.36
N GLN A 124 0.09 -22.05 -6.22
CA GLN A 124 0.00 -20.87 -7.08
C GLN A 124 1.17 -19.91 -6.85
N ASP A 125 1.63 -19.80 -5.60
CA ASP A 125 2.74 -18.92 -5.21
C ASP A 125 4.06 -19.36 -5.84
N ASP A 126 4.38 -20.66 -5.76
CA ASP A 126 5.58 -21.22 -6.38
C ASP A 126 5.51 -21.17 -7.91
N ALA A 127 4.35 -21.49 -8.49
CA ALA A 127 4.15 -21.44 -9.93
C ALA A 127 4.32 -20.02 -10.49
N TYR A 128 3.74 -19.02 -9.80
CA TYR A 128 3.89 -17.62 -10.16
C TYR A 128 5.35 -17.17 -10.06
N SER A 129 6.01 -17.43 -8.93
CA SER A 129 7.42 -17.11 -8.69
C SER A 129 8.33 -17.73 -9.75
N LEU A 130 8.10 -19.00 -10.11
CA LEU A 130 8.86 -19.71 -11.12
C LEU A 130 8.67 -19.09 -12.51
N CYS A 131 7.44 -18.71 -12.87
CA CYS A 131 7.17 -18.05 -14.14
C CYS A 131 7.87 -16.68 -14.23
N ILE A 132 7.80 -15.86 -13.17
CA ILE A 132 8.52 -14.57 -13.11
C ILE A 132 10.03 -14.80 -13.29
N LYS A 133 10.63 -15.76 -12.58
CA LYS A 133 12.07 -16.07 -12.71
C LYS A 133 12.44 -16.53 -14.12
N ARG A 134 11.57 -17.29 -14.80
CA ARG A 134 11.79 -17.76 -16.18
C ARG A 134 11.70 -16.66 -17.23
N SER A 135 10.91 -15.62 -16.99
CA SER A 135 10.60 -14.58 -17.96
C SER A 135 11.75 -13.61 -18.29
N ARG A 136 12.92 -13.77 -17.63
CA ARG A 136 14.17 -13.01 -17.87
C ARG A 136 14.08 -11.49 -17.65
N ILE A 137 12.95 -10.96 -17.19
CA ILE A 137 12.91 -9.61 -16.64
C ILE A 137 13.89 -9.55 -15.47
N LYS A 138 14.79 -8.56 -15.48
CA LYS A 138 15.70 -8.33 -14.36
C LYS A 138 14.86 -7.78 -13.22
N VAL A 139 14.44 -8.66 -12.32
CA VAL A 139 13.85 -8.28 -11.04
C VAL A 139 14.98 -8.04 -10.05
N ASP A 140 15.03 -6.83 -9.49
CA ASP A 140 15.89 -6.61 -8.34
C ASP A 140 15.27 -7.38 -7.19
N VAL A 141 16.02 -8.38 -6.75
CA VAL A 141 15.80 -8.95 -5.44
C VAL A 141 16.11 -7.82 -4.48
N LEU A 142 15.09 -7.36 -3.74
CA LEU A 142 15.29 -6.45 -2.61
C LEU A 142 16.16 -7.22 -1.61
N ASP A 143 17.48 -7.10 -1.77
CA ASP A 143 18.47 -7.52 -0.80
C ASP A 143 18.57 -6.41 0.26
N GLU A 144 18.67 -6.86 1.50
CA GLU A 144 18.55 -6.10 2.76
C GLU A 144 19.49 -4.90 2.88
#